data_AF-A0A1M7SN52-F1
#
_entry.id   AF-A0A1M7SN52-F1
#
_cell.length_a   1.000
_cell.length_b   1.000
_cell.length_c   1.000
_cell.angle_alpha   90.00
_cell.angle_beta   90.00
_cell.angle_gamma   90.00
#
_symmetry.space_group_name_H-M   'P 1'
#
loop_
_entity.id
_entity.type
_entity.pdbx_description
1 polymer ?
#
loop_
_entity_poly.entity_id
_entity_poly.type
_entity_poly.pdbx_seq_one_letter_code
_entity_poly.pdbx_strand_id
1 'polypeptide(L)'
;MGASFGELAARYSVSKSAIVKRAKAECWGDGTDVQAEVRRRAVAKVTATFTVDPKKKHEAIEAAAENAADLIARQRKDWEEHRLKYGQLPTDFEIAKQAKISAEMLMIRQKGERLAWGLDDTQQSAEVVIKREW
;
A
#
# COMPACT_ATOMS: atom_id res chain seq x y z
N MET A 1 -17.99 -17.58 24.61
CA MET A 1 -17.31 -16.30 24.29
C MET A 1 -16.41 -15.95 25.46
N GLY A 2 -15.12 -15.67 25.22
CA GLY A 2 -14.17 -15.31 26.27
C GLY A 2 -14.30 -13.83 26.66
N ALA A 3 -14.19 -13.53 27.95
CA ALA A 3 -14.16 -12.15 28.45
C ALA A 3 -12.81 -11.49 28.10
N SER A 4 -12.85 -10.22 27.69
CA SER A 4 -11.64 -9.43 27.44
C SER A 4 -10.87 -9.19 28.74
N PHE A 5 -9.57 -8.90 28.65
CA PHE A 5 -8.77 -8.56 29.83
C PHE A 5 -9.26 -7.31 30.56
N GLY A 6 -9.97 -6.40 29.89
CA GLY A 6 -10.62 -5.26 30.52
C GLY A 6 -11.86 -5.66 31.34
N GLU A 7 -12.67 -6.57 30.81
CA GLU A 7 -13.83 -7.10 31.54
C GLU A 7 -13.42 -7.97 32.73
N LEU A 8 -12.33 -8.74 32.61
CA LEU A 8 -11.74 -9.47 33.74
C LEU A 8 -11.20 -8.52 34.80
N ALA A 9 -10.50 -7.46 34.39
CA ALA A 9 -10.01 -6.42 35.30
C ALA A 9 -11.16 -5.76 36.09
N ALA A 10 -12.25 -5.39 35.42
CA ALA A 10 -13.43 -4.82 36.07
C ALA A 10 -14.11 -5.83 37.02
N ARG A 11 -14.29 -7.08 36.58
CA ARG A 11 -14.95 -8.14 37.37
C ARG A 11 -14.20 -8.50 38.65
N TYR A 12 -12.87 -8.55 38.58
CA TYR A 12 -12.02 -8.88 39.71
C TYR A 12 -11.48 -7.65 40.44
N SER A 13 -11.89 -6.44 40.04
CA SER A 13 -11.44 -5.16 40.61
C SER A 13 -9.90 -5.03 40.69
N VAL A 14 -9.20 -5.56 39.69
CA VAL A 14 -7.74 -5.49 39.57
C VAL A 14 -7.36 -4.68 38.34
N SER A 15 -6.12 -4.17 38.31
CA SER A 15 -5.65 -3.44 37.14
C SER A 15 -5.53 -4.36 35.92
N LYS A 16 -5.78 -3.82 34.72
CA LYS A 16 -5.59 -4.53 33.45
C LYS A 16 -4.15 -5.06 33.30
N SER A 17 -3.17 -4.33 33.82
CA SER A 17 -1.77 -4.75 33.80
C SER A 17 -1.50 -5.97 34.70
N ALA A 18 -2.22 -6.12 35.82
CA ALA A 18 -2.14 -7.31 36.66
C ALA A 18 -2.70 -8.56 35.93
N ILE A 19 -3.82 -8.42 35.23
CA ILE A 19 -4.39 -9.49 34.40
C ILE A 19 -3.43 -9.89 33.27
N VAL A 20 -2.81 -8.93 32.57
CA VAL A 20 -1.83 -9.20 31.50
C VAL A 20 -0.59 -9.92 32.05
N LYS A 21 -0.06 -9.48 33.21
CA LYS A 21 1.08 -10.15 33.85
C LYS A 21 0.75 -11.58 34.22
N ARG A 22 -0.44 -11.83 34.76
CA ARG A 22 -0.92 -13.17 35.11
C ARG A 22 -1.14 -14.05 33.87
N ALA A 23 -1.75 -13.51 32.83
CA ALA A 23 -1.94 -14.21 31.56
C ALA A 23 -0.60 -14.62 30.92
N LYS A 24 0.44 -13.80 31.04
CA LYS A 24 1.81 -14.16 30.61
C LYS A 24 2.44 -15.25 31.49
N ALA A 25 2.29 -15.15 32.82
CA ALA A 25 2.84 -16.13 33.75
C ALA A 25 2.17 -17.51 33.62
N GLU A 26 0.88 -17.53 33.30
CA GLU A 26 0.08 -18.75 33.14
C GLU A 26 -0.11 -19.16 31.66
N CYS A 27 0.61 -18.51 30.73
CA CYS A 27 0.59 -18.79 29.29
C CYS A 27 -0.82 -18.76 28.63
N TRP A 28 -1.73 -17.90 29.11
CA TRP A 28 -3.08 -17.72 28.56
C TRP A 28 -3.10 -16.93 27.23
N GLY A 29 -1.96 -16.40 26.79
CA GLY A 29 -1.84 -15.50 25.63
C GLY A 29 -1.81 -14.02 26.02
N ASP A 30 -1.51 -13.14 25.06
CA ASP A 30 -1.37 -11.69 25.28
C ASP A 30 -2.71 -10.92 25.21
N GLY A 31 -3.83 -11.64 25.09
CA GLY A 31 -5.17 -11.07 24.98
C GLY A 31 -5.53 -10.61 23.57
N THR A 32 -4.65 -10.82 22.60
CA THR A 32 -4.91 -10.56 21.17
C THR A 32 -4.78 -11.88 20.44
N ASP A 33 -5.87 -12.62 20.29
CA ASP A 33 -5.87 -13.77 19.39
C ASP A 33 -5.82 -13.22 17.95
N VAL A 34 -4.59 -13.03 17.46
CA VAL A 34 -4.30 -12.57 16.10
C VAL A 34 -5.01 -13.45 15.08
N GLN A 35 -5.14 -14.75 15.33
CA GLN A 35 -5.84 -15.68 14.44
C GLN A 35 -7.36 -15.46 14.47
N ALA A 36 -7.96 -15.13 15.62
CA ALA A 36 -9.37 -14.75 15.70
C ALA A 36 -9.66 -13.43 14.99
N GLU A 37 -8.80 -12.42 15.13
CA GLU A 37 -8.96 -11.14 14.44
C GLU A 37 -8.79 -11.30 12.93
N VAL A 38 -7.86 -12.13 12.47
CA VAL A 38 -7.71 -12.50 11.05
C VAL A 38 -8.98 -13.18 10.53
N ARG A 39 -9.53 -14.17 11.24
CA ARG A 39 -10.80 -14.84 10.86
C ARG A 39 -11.95 -13.85 10.76
N ARG A 40 -12.09 -12.95 11.74
CA ARG A 40 -13.14 -11.93 11.76
C ARG A 40 -13.03 -10.97 10.57
N ARG A 41 -11.82 -10.50 10.25
CA ARG A 41 -11.58 -9.63 9.09
C ARG A 41 -11.82 -10.35 7.76
N ALA A 42 -11.45 -11.62 7.66
CA ALA A 42 -11.71 -12.43 6.47
C ALA A 42 -13.23 -12.58 6.23
N VAL A 43 -14.00 -12.92 7.28
CA VAL A 43 -15.46 -12.99 7.19
C VAL A 43 -16.06 -11.65 6.78
N ALA A 44 -15.67 -10.54 7.42
CA ALA A 44 -16.19 -9.21 7.08
C ALA A 44 -15.90 -8.79 5.62
N LYS A 45 -14.75 -9.20 5.06
CA LYS A 45 -14.43 -8.98 3.65
C LYS A 45 -15.27 -9.84 2.71
N VAL A 46 -15.46 -11.12 3.04
CA VAL A 46 -16.27 -12.06 2.24
C VAL A 46 -17.75 -11.68 2.25
N THR A 47 -18.26 -11.18 3.37
CA THR A 47 -19.67 -10.76 3.51
C THR A 47 -19.90 -9.30 3.12
N ALA A 48 -18.89 -8.61 2.57
CA ALA A 48 -18.91 -7.18 2.25
C ALA A 48 -19.34 -6.26 3.42
N THR A 49 -19.25 -6.73 4.66
CA THR A 49 -19.61 -5.99 5.89
C THR A 49 -18.41 -5.25 6.48
N PHE A 50 -17.34 -5.06 5.69
CA PHE A 50 -16.13 -4.39 6.13
C PHE A 50 -16.33 -2.87 6.11
N THR A 51 -16.67 -2.30 7.26
CA THR A 51 -16.72 -0.85 7.46
C THR A 51 -15.30 -0.35 7.75
N VAL A 52 -14.64 0.23 6.75
CA VAL A 52 -13.46 1.08 6.98
C VAL A 52 -13.97 2.42 7.51
N ASP A 53 -13.40 2.90 8.61
CA ASP A 53 -13.60 4.28 9.04
C ASP A 53 -13.31 5.21 7.85
N PRO A 54 -14.32 5.96 7.33
CA PRO A 54 -14.15 6.79 6.15
C PRO A 54 -12.99 7.77 6.26
N LYS A 55 -12.70 8.27 7.47
CA LYS A 55 -11.57 9.17 7.71
C LYS A 55 -10.23 8.47 7.49
N LYS A 56 -10.05 7.30 8.10
CA LYS A 56 -8.82 6.51 7.92
C LYS A 56 -8.64 6.04 6.48
N LYS A 57 -9.73 5.75 5.77
CA LYS A 57 -9.69 5.46 4.34
C LYS A 57 -9.19 6.66 3.54
N HIS A 58 -9.74 7.84 3.82
CA HIS A 58 -9.33 9.08 3.16
C HIS A 58 -7.86 9.41 3.44
N GLU A 59 -7.41 9.36 4.70
CA GLU A 59 -6.01 9.57 5.09
C GLU A 59 -5.06 8.61 4.36
N ALA A 60 -5.42 7.33 4.24
CA ALA A 60 -4.61 6.36 3.52
C ALA A 60 -4.55 6.64 2.00
N ILE A 61 -5.65 7.14 1.42
CA ILE A 61 -5.71 7.53 0.01
C ILE A 61 -4.87 8.79 -0.24
N GLU A 62 -5.00 9.81 0.61
CA GLU A 62 -4.19 11.04 0.52
C GLU A 62 -2.70 10.72 0.64
N ALA A 63 -2.30 9.92 1.63
CA ALA A 63 -0.91 9.49 1.78
C ALA A 63 -0.40 8.72 0.54
N ALA A 64 -1.23 7.85 -0.05
CA ALA A 64 -0.86 7.15 -1.28
C ALA A 64 -0.74 8.11 -2.48
N ALA A 65 -1.64 9.11 -2.57
CA ALA A 65 -1.63 10.11 -3.62
C ALA A 65 -0.42 11.06 -3.52
N GLU A 66 -0.05 11.48 -2.31
CA GLU A 66 1.16 12.26 -2.05
C GLU A 66 2.42 11.51 -2.50
N ASN A 67 2.57 10.24 -2.09
CA ASN A 67 3.70 9.41 -2.51
C ASN A 67 3.75 9.24 -4.04
N ALA A 68 2.59 9.08 -4.69
CA ALA A 68 2.51 8.99 -6.14
C ALA A 68 2.88 10.32 -6.83
N ALA A 69 2.44 11.45 -6.27
CA ALA A 69 2.76 12.78 -6.78
C ALA A 69 4.27 13.05 -6.69
N ASP A 70 4.90 12.72 -5.56
CA ASP A 70 6.34 12.86 -5.36
C ASP A 70 7.15 12.00 -6.35
N LEU A 71 6.71 10.76 -6.57
CA LEU A 71 7.32 9.88 -7.57
C LEU A 71 7.24 10.51 -8.96
N ILE A 72 6.05 10.96 -9.38
CA ILE A 72 5.83 11.57 -10.70
C ILE A 72 6.68 12.85 -10.85
N ALA A 73 6.77 13.67 -9.81
CA ALA A 73 7.58 14.90 -9.81
C ALA A 73 9.07 14.57 -10.01
N ARG A 74 9.60 13.58 -9.29
CA ARG A 74 10.98 13.11 -9.48
C ARG A 74 11.21 12.60 -10.90
N GLN A 75 10.30 11.77 -11.42
CA GLN A 75 10.44 11.22 -12.76
C GLN A 75 10.46 12.31 -13.84
N ARG A 76 9.64 13.36 -13.70
CA ARG A 76 9.67 14.53 -14.60
C ARG A 76 11.02 15.23 -14.54
N LYS A 77 11.55 15.46 -13.34
CA LYS A 77 12.85 16.08 -13.15
C LYS A 77 13.97 15.26 -13.80
N ASP A 78 13.97 13.94 -13.64
CA ASP A 78 14.97 13.07 -14.27
C ASP A 78 14.99 13.23 -15.81
N TRP A 79 13.82 13.40 -16.42
CA TRP A 79 13.70 13.63 -17.87
C TRP A 79 14.14 15.04 -18.29
N GLU A 80 13.89 16.05 -17.46
CA GLU A 80 14.41 17.39 -17.69
C GLU A 80 15.94 17.40 -17.63
N GLU A 81 16.54 16.72 -16.63
CA GLU A 81 17.98 16.55 -16.51
C GLU A 81 18.58 15.78 -17.71
N HIS A 82 17.91 14.72 -18.16
CA HIS A 82 18.30 14.00 -19.38
C HIS A 82 18.28 14.92 -20.61
N ARG A 83 17.23 15.73 -20.76
CA ARG A 83 17.10 16.69 -21.85
C ARG A 83 18.12 17.82 -21.78
N LEU A 84 18.47 18.30 -20.59
CA LEU A 84 19.54 19.30 -20.41
C LEU A 84 20.89 18.73 -20.87
N LYS A 85 21.12 17.44 -20.63
CA LYS A 85 22.38 16.76 -20.99
C LYS A 85 22.46 16.34 -22.46
N TYR A 86 21.35 15.91 -23.07
CA TYR A 86 21.33 15.27 -24.39
C TYR A 86 20.33 15.87 -25.39
N GLY A 87 19.64 16.97 -25.03
CA GLY A 87 18.49 17.49 -25.78
C GLY A 87 18.82 18.15 -27.12
N GLN A 88 20.09 18.50 -27.35
CA GLN A 88 20.58 18.74 -28.70
C GLN A 88 21.15 17.42 -29.21
N LEU A 89 20.53 16.85 -30.26
CA LEU A 89 21.00 15.60 -30.87
C LEU A 89 22.48 15.76 -31.22
N PRO A 90 23.39 15.01 -30.56
CA PRO A 90 24.81 15.13 -30.82
C PRO A 90 25.07 14.72 -32.27
N THR A 91 25.88 15.48 -32.99
CA THR A 91 26.44 15.05 -34.27
C THR A 91 27.41 13.87 -34.10
N ASP A 92 27.92 13.68 -32.88
CA ASP A 92 28.75 12.54 -32.48
C ASP A 92 27.90 11.29 -32.18
N PHE A 93 28.16 10.22 -32.92
CA PHE A 93 27.46 8.95 -32.81
C PHE A 93 27.59 8.29 -31.43
N GLU A 94 28.74 8.39 -30.77
CA GLU A 94 28.94 7.77 -29.45
C GLU A 94 28.18 8.52 -28.36
N ILE A 95 28.10 9.85 -28.46
CA ILE A 95 27.27 10.65 -27.56
C ILE A 95 25.78 10.35 -27.79
N ALA A 96 25.35 10.16 -29.04
CA ALA A 96 23.98 9.77 -29.35
C ALA A 96 23.63 8.37 -28.78
N LYS A 97 24.56 7.41 -28.85
CA LYS A 97 24.39 6.09 -28.21
C LYS A 97 24.29 6.21 -26.70
N GLN A 98 25.15 7.01 -26.08
CA GLN A 98 25.11 7.24 -24.64
C GLN A 98 23.77 7.86 -24.21
N ALA A 99 23.25 8.83 -24.98
CA ALA A 99 21.95 9.44 -24.75
C ALA A 99 20.82 8.40 -24.77
N LYS A 100 20.83 7.52 -25.78
CA LYS A 100 19.87 6.42 -25.93
C LYS A 100 19.91 5.46 -24.75
N ILE A 101 21.09 4.90 -24.43
CA ILE A 101 21.25 3.94 -23.33
C ILE A 101 20.79 4.56 -22.01
N SER A 102 21.14 5.83 -21.76
CA SER A 102 20.72 6.55 -20.56
C SER A 102 19.20 6.71 -20.48
N ALA A 103 18.53 7.01 -21.60
CA ALA A 103 17.07 7.10 -21.66
C ALA A 103 16.41 5.73 -21.41
N GLU A 104 16.95 4.65 -21.98
CA GLU A 104 16.44 3.29 -21.77
C GLU A 104 16.57 2.84 -20.32
N MET A 105 17.73 3.11 -19.69
CA MET A 105 17.93 2.84 -18.27
C MET A 105 16.93 3.61 -17.39
N LEU A 106 16.67 4.88 -17.72
CA LEU A 106 15.71 5.71 -17.00
C LEU A 106 14.29 5.13 -17.11
N MET A 107 13.86 4.76 -18.32
CA MET A 107 12.57 4.11 -18.54
C MET A 107 12.41 2.82 -17.74
N ILE A 108 13.42 1.94 -17.74
CA ILE A 108 13.37 0.66 -17.02
C ILE A 108 13.24 0.90 -15.51
N ARG A 109 14.03 1.84 -14.96
CA ARG A 109 13.95 2.21 -13.53
C ARG A 109 12.55 2.71 -13.18
N GLN A 110 12.05 3.68 -13.93
CA GLN A 110 10.76 4.31 -13.66
C GLN A 110 9.60 3.32 -13.79
N LYS A 111 9.69 2.37 -14.74
CA LYS A 111 8.74 1.26 -14.84
C LYS A 111 8.75 0.37 -13.59
N GLY A 112 9.93 -0.01 -13.09
CA GLY A 112 10.06 -0.78 -11.86
C GLY A 112 9.50 -0.06 -10.64
N GLU A 113 9.74 1.26 -10.54
CA GLU A 113 9.16 2.09 -9.48
C GLU A 113 7.63 2.09 -9.56
N ARG A 114 7.04 2.37 -10.73
CA ARG A 114 5.58 2.39 -10.89
C ARG A 114 4.93 1.06 -10.52
N LEU A 115 5.54 -0.06 -10.90
CA LEU A 115 5.08 -1.40 -10.52
C LEU A 115 5.12 -1.61 -9.01
N ALA A 116 6.19 -1.20 -8.33
CA ALA A 116 6.31 -1.33 -6.87
C ALA A 116 5.25 -0.53 -6.11
N TRP A 117 4.80 0.60 -6.68
CA TRP A 117 3.77 1.47 -6.10
C TRP A 117 2.35 1.20 -6.63
N GLY A 118 2.16 0.23 -7.53
CA GLY A 118 0.86 -0.06 -8.13
C GLY A 118 0.29 1.05 -9.01
N LEU A 119 1.16 1.88 -9.60
CA LEU A 119 0.82 3.02 -10.45
C LEU A 119 0.89 2.69 -11.96
N ASP A 120 0.98 1.41 -12.31
CA ASP A 120 0.98 0.97 -13.70
C ASP A 120 -0.46 0.71 -14.15
N ASP A 121 -0.93 1.45 -15.16
CA ASP A 121 -2.31 1.38 -15.72
C ASP A 121 -2.59 0.08 -16.51
N THR A 122 -1.75 -0.94 -16.36
CA THR A 122 -1.92 -2.23 -17.04
C THR A 122 -3.00 -3.12 -16.43
N GLN A 123 -3.63 -2.71 -15.31
CA GLN A 123 -4.91 -3.29 -14.87
C GLN A 123 -6.04 -2.76 -15.76
N GLN A 124 -6.27 -3.50 -16.84
CA GLN A 124 -7.42 -3.43 -17.75
C GLN A 124 -8.67 -2.85 -17.06
N SER A 125 -9.17 -1.76 -17.62
CA SER A 125 -10.58 -1.38 -17.52
C SER A 125 -11.41 -2.62 -17.83
N ALA A 126 -12.03 -3.20 -16.79
CA ALA A 126 -12.92 -4.33 -16.96
C ALA A 126 -13.99 -3.95 -17.98
N GLU A 127 -13.94 -4.60 -19.15
CA GLU A 127 -14.93 -4.41 -20.21
C GLU A 127 -16.29 -4.87 -19.66
N VAL A 128 -17.13 -3.92 -19.26
CA VAL A 128 -18.50 -4.21 -18.80
C VAL A 128 -19.33 -4.54 -20.04
N VAL A 129 -19.33 -5.81 -20.42
CA VAL A 129 -20.22 -6.33 -21.47
C VAL A 129 -21.65 -6.39 -20.91
N ILE A 130 -22.43 -5.34 -21.16
CA ILE A 130 -23.88 -5.36 -20.91
C ILE A 130 -24.54 -6.16 -22.03
N LYS A 131 -24.82 -7.44 -21.80
CA LYS A 131 -25.67 -8.23 -22.70
C LYS A 131 -27.11 -7.79 -22.50
N ARG A 132 -27.70 -7.18 -23.54
CA ARG A 132 -29.16 -7.02 -23.65
C ARG A 132 -29.70 -8.28 -24.32
N GLU A 133 -30.44 -9.07 -23.56
CA GLU A 133 -31.29 -10.12 -24.12
C GLU A 133 -32.53 -9.43 -24.74
N TRP A 134 -32.86 -9.83 -25.97
CA TRP A 134 -34.04 -9.39 -26.72
C TRP A 134 -35.22 -10.30 -26.43
#